data_AF-A0A9E1VF70-F1
#
_entry.id   AF-A0A9E1VF70-F1
#
_cell.length_a   1.000
_cell.length_b   1.000
_cell.length_c   1.000
_cell.angle_alpha   90.00
_cell.angle_beta   90.00
_cell.angle_gamma   90.00
#
_symmetry.space_group_name_H-M   'P 1'
#
loop_
_entity.id
_entity.type
_entity.pdbx_description
1 polymer ?
#
loop_
_entity_poly.entity_id
_entity_poly.type
_entity_poly.pdbx_seq_one_letter_code
_entity_poly.pdbx_strand_id
1 'polypeptide(L)'
;SNNPLDPTDFTAPFVQHNIASLNIGAKIVFDQKYLSYPDRKFAIGNSKYPAVSINYRKNFGASSSEFNSDLFTANLRQFVSLGNFGNFRYNVRSGIFLQQKDIPFMDYLHANGNQVKLAPSNKMTSFGLLNYYQFSTNDKYAEAHLEHNFKGFLLGKIPLINKLNFHLVAGAKGLFSGGKKPYSEYSIGLDNIGFGKWRFLRVDYVRSNFNGTKGEGFLFGVTF
;
A
#
# COMPACT_ATOMS: atom_id res chain seq x y z
N SER A 1 19.60 -13.81 12.11
CA SER A 1 19.33 -14.69 10.97
C SER A 1 18.56 -13.95 9.87
N ASN A 2 18.45 -14.52 8.66
CA ASN A 2 17.54 -14.06 7.60
C ASN A 2 16.19 -14.82 7.62
N ASN A 3 15.90 -15.57 8.68
CA ASN A 3 14.62 -16.22 8.90
C ASN A 3 13.59 -15.20 9.43
N PRO A 4 12.52 -14.88 8.66
CA PRO A 4 11.51 -13.90 9.06
C PRO A 4 10.54 -14.42 10.13
N LEU A 5 10.50 -15.73 10.38
CA LEU A 5 9.66 -16.38 11.40
C LEU A 5 10.37 -16.47 12.74
N ASP A 6 11.68 -16.74 12.72
CA ASP A 6 12.53 -16.80 13.90
C ASP A 6 13.89 -16.12 13.64
N PRO A 7 14.11 -14.89 14.16
CA PRO A 7 15.37 -14.16 13.98
C PRO A 7 16.61 -14.88 14.55
N THR A 8 16.42 -15.84 15.47
CA THR A 8 17.50 -16.57 16.16
C THR A 8 17.90 -17.86 15.47
N ASP A 9 17.06 -18.38 14.57
CA ASP A 9 17.31 -19.62 13.83
C ASP A 9 18.10 -19.34 12.54
N PHE A 10 19.33 -19.85 12.45
CA PHE A 10 20.22 -19.69 11.29
C PHE A 10 20.01 -20.72 10.17
N THR A 11 19.06 -21.65 10.35
CA THR A 11 18.68 -22.60 9.30
C THR A 11 17.71 -21.98 8.30
N ALA A 12 17.62 -22.55 7.09
CA ALA A 12 16.70 -22.04 6.08
C ALA A 12 15.25 -22.38 6.49
N PRO A 13 14.34 -21.39 6.56
CA PRO A 13 12.95 -21.62 6.99
C PRO A 13 12.08 -22.30 5.92
N PHE A 14 12.68 -22.84 4.86
CA PHE A 14 11.98 -23.45 3.74
C PHE A 14 12.78 -24.61 3.18
N VAL A 15 12.07 -25.59 2.65
CA VAL A 15 12.65 -26.71 1.91
C VAL A 15 12.91 -26.26 0.47
N GLN A 16 14.07 -26.58 -0.08
CA GLN A 16 14.37 -26.31 -1.49
C GLN A 16 13.37 -27.05 -2.39
N HIS A 17 12.72 -26.34 -3.30
CA HIS A 17 11.73 -26.89 -4.22
C HIS A 17 11.71 -26.12 -5.54
N ASN A 18 11.16 -26.73 -6.58
CA ASN A 18 10.90 -26.08 -7.86
C ASN A 18 9.40 -25.90 -8.04
N ILE A 19 8.97 -24.75 -8.57
CA ILE A 19 7.57 -24.42 -8.87
C ILE A 19 7.53 -23.67 -10.22
N ALA A 20 6.50 -23.93 -11.02
CA ALA A 20 6.15 -23.09 -12.16
C ALA A 20 5.00 -22.15 -11.79
N SER A 21 5.06 -20.89 -12.24
CA SER A 21 4.04 -19.87 -11.98
C SER A 21 3.48 -19.31 -13.28
N LEU A 22 2.16 -19.36 -13.42
CA LEU A 22 1.41 -18.64 -14.45
C LEU A 22 0.81 -17.38 -13.81
N ASN A 23 0.98 -16.23 -14.46
CA ASN A 23 0.42 -14.98 -13.99
C ASN A 23 -0.33 -14.26 -15.11
N ILE A 24 -1.64 -14.07 -14.93
CA ILE A 24 -2.53 -13.43 -15.90
C ILE A 24 -3.18 -12.22 -15.23
N GLY A 25 -2.93 -11.03 -15.77
CA GLY A 25 -3.45 -9.78 -15.25
C GLY A 25 -4.22 -8.98 -16.30
N ALA A 26 -5.29 -8.32 -15.86
CA ALA A 26 -6.03 -7.35 -16.65
C ALA A 26 -6.14 -6.03 -15.88
N LYS A 27 -5.98 -4.91 -16.59
CA LYS A 27 -6.18 -3.57 -16.02
C LYS A 27 -7.20 -2.81 -16.86
N ILE A 28 -8.24 -2.32 -16.18
CA ILE A 28 -9.33 -1.56 -16.77
C ILE A 28 -9.22 -0.12 -16.26
N VAL A 29 -9.17 0.83 -17.20
CA VAL A 29 -9.30 2.25 -16.92
C VAL A 29 -10.53 2.74 -17.66
N PHE A 30 -11.56 3.14 -16.93
CA PHE A 30 -12.80 3.62 -17.53
C PHE A 30 -12.58 4.96 -18.23
N ASP A 31 -13.25 5.17 -19.37
CA ASP A 31 -13.13 6.41 -20.18
C ASP A 31 -11.67 6.78 -20.50
N GLN A 32 -10.87 5.78 -20.87
CA GLN A 32 -9.45 5.96 -21.17
C GLN A 32 -9.27 6.83 -22.42
N LYS A 33 -8.67 8.01 -22.23
CA LYS A 33 -8.33 8.94 -23.33
C LYS A 33 -7.01 8.56 -23.97
N TYR A 34 -6.86 8.87 -25.25
CA TYR A 34 -5.64 8.59 -25.99
C TYR A 34 -5.20 9.80 -26.82
N LEU A 35 -3.89 10.03 -26.87
CA LEU A 35 -3.26 10.85 -27.90
C LEU A 35 -2.92 9.91 -29.06
N SER A 36 -3.53 10.15 -30.22
CA SER A 36 -3.26 9.39 -31.44
C SER A 36 -2.43 10.25 -32.38
N TYR A 37 -1.30 9.71 -32.82
CA TYR A 37 -0.43 10.22 -33.86
C TYR A 37 -0.40 9.21 -35.01
N PRO A 38 0.03 9.60 -36.23
CA PRO A 38 0.02 8.70 -37.39
C PRO A 38 0.74 7.36 -37.18
N ASP A 39 1.79 7.35 -36.35
CA ASP A 39 2.65 6.19 -36.09
C ASP A 39 2.52 5.61 -34.67
N ARG A 40 1.78 6.27 -33.76
CA ARG A 40 1.76 5.90 -32.34
C ARG A 40 0.52 6.36 -31.58
N LYS A 41 0.18 5.65 -30.51
CA LYS A 41 -0.95 5.98 -29.63
C LYS A 41 -0.51 5.93 -28.17
N PHE A 42 -0.75 7.00 -27.42
CA PHE A 42 -0.42 7.09 -25.99
C PHE A 42 -1.68 7.20 -25.14
N ALA A 43 -1.77 6.39 -24.10
CA ALA A 43 -2.83 6.50 -23.11
C ALA A 43 -2.60 7.72 -22.20
N ILE A 44 -3.59 8.59 -22.05
CA ILE A 44 -3.57 9.73 -21.12
C ILE A 44 -4.16 9.30 -19.79
N GLY A 45 -3.57 9.68 -18.65
CA GLY A 45 -4.15 9.37 -17.35
C GLY A 45 -5.60 9.88 -17.21
N ASN A 46 -6.48 9.07 -16.61
CA ASN A 46 -7.84 9.48 -16.25
C ASN A 46 -7.97 9.53 -14.72
N SER A 47 -8.30 10.70 -14.18
CA SER A 47 -8.56 10.91 -12.76
C SER A 47 -10.05 10.84 -12.39
N LYS A 48 -10.96 10.89 -13.37
CA LYS A 48 -12.42 10.89 -13.13
C LYS A 48 -12.93 9.54 -12.64
N TYR A 49 -12.32 8.45 -13.11
CA TYR A 49 -12.72 7.09 -12.74
C TYR A 49 -11.53 6.33 -12.12
N PRO A 50 -11.79 5.36 -11.24
CA PRO A 50 -10.74 4.51 -10.71
C PRO A 50 -10.18 3.57 -11.78
N ALA A 51 -8.92 3.19 -11.62
CA ALA A 51 -8.33 2.07 -12.34
C ALA A 51 -8.56 0.80 -11.52
N VAL A 52 -9.10 -0.23 -12.18
CA VAL A 52 -9.28 -1.57 -11.62
C VAL A 52 -8.21 -2.47 -12.22
N SER A 53 -7.57 -3.29 -11.40
CA SER A 53 -6.67 -4.34 -11.86
C SER A 53 -7.07 -5.65 -11.21
N ILE A 54 -7.15 -6.71 -12.00
CA ILE A 54 -7.47 -8.06 -11.55
C ILE A 54 -6.32 -8.95 -12.01
N ASN A 55 -5.89 -9.86 -11.15
CA ASN A 55 -4.77 -10.73 -11.43
C ASN A 55 -5.04 -12.13 -10.88
N TYR A 56 -4.79 -13.14 -11.70
CA TYR A 56 -4.82 -14.54 -11.33
C TYR A 56 -3.40 -15.11 -11.42
N ARG A 57 -2.91 -15.64 -10.30
CA ARG A 57 -1.61 -16.32 -10.21
C ARG A 57 -1.87 -17.78 -9.87
N LYS A 58 -1.37 -18.68 -10.72
CA LYS A 58 -1.40 -20.13 -10.49
C LYS A 58 0.02 -20.66 -10.34
N ASN A 59 0.32 -21.25 -9.20
CA ASN A 59 1.53 -22.02 -8.97
C ASN A 59 1.19 -23.50 -9.21
N PHE A 60 1.97 -24.17 -10.04
CA PHE A 60 1.76 -25.56 -10.46
C PHE A 60 3.09 -26.26 -10.74
N GLY A 61 3.07 -27.59 -10.90
CA GLY A 61 4.28 -28.36 -11.17
C GLY A 61 5.28 -28.34 -10.02
N ALA A 62 4.81 -28.05 -8.81
CA ALA A 62 5.64 -28.05 -7.62
C ALA A 62 6.21 -29.45 -7.32
N SER A 63 7.42 -29.51 -6.77
CA SER A 63 8.02 -30.76 -6.28
C SER A 63 7.14 -31.46 -5.22
N SER A 64 6.35 -30.70 -4.46
CA SER A 64 5.29 -31.17 -3.58
C SER A 64 3.96 -30.56 -3.99
N SER A 65 2.91 -31.37 -4.18
CA SER A 65 1.60 -30.90 -4.62
C SER A 65 0.95 -29.87 -3.69
N GLU A 66 1.33 -29.86 -2.42
CA GLU A 66 0.86 -28.91 -1.40
C GLU A 66 1.26 -27.47 -1.71
N PHE A 67 2.34 -27.25 -2.46
CA PHE A 67 2.82 -25.90 -2.81
C PHE A 67 2.11 -25.33 -4.05
N ASN A 68 1.25 -26.12 -4.72
CA ASN A 68 0.45 -25.62 -5.84
C ASN A 68 -0.69 -24.73 -5.31
N SER A 69 -0.75 -23.48 -5.74
CA SER A 69 -1.71 -22.49 -5.24
C SER A 69 -2.39 -21.71 -6.34
N ASP A 70 -3.63 -21.33 -6.10
CA ASP A 70 -4.41 -20.45 -6.98
C ASP A 70 -4.79 -19.19 -6.22
N LEU A 71 -4.29 -18.04 -6.68
CA LEU A 71 -4.47 -16.74 -6.05
C LEU A 71 -5.14 -15.77 -7.01
N PHE A 72 -6.28 -15.23 -6.59
CA PHE A 72 -6.88 -14.05 -7.21
C PHE A 72 -6.54 -12.81 -6.40
N THR A 73 -6.13 -11.74 -7.08
CA THR A 73 -6.00 -10.41 -6.47
C THR A 73 -6.73 -9.37 -7.31
N ALA A 74 -7.28 -8.37 -6.62
CA ALA A 74 -7.90 -7.21 -7.23
C ALA A 74 -7.34 -5.95 -6.58
N ASN A 75 -7.20 -4.89 -7.37
CA ASN A 75 -6.72 -3.60 -6.90
C ASN A 75 -7.51 -2.46 -7.55
N LEU A 76 -8.12 -1.61 -6.74
CA LEU A 76 -8.87 -0.43 -7.13
C LEU A 76 -8.11 0.81 -6.66
N ARG A 77 -7.70 1.67 -7.59
CA ARG A 77 -6.96 2.90 -7.25
C ARG A 77 -7.49 4.11 -7.98
N GLN A 78 -7.50 5.26 -7.31
CA GLN A 78 -7.86 6.53 -7.94
C GLN A 78 -7.09 7.69 -7.32
N PHE A 79 -6.81 8.68 -8.17
CA PHE A 79 -6.35 10.00 -7.79
C PHE A 79 -7.44 11.01 -8.18
N VAL A 80 -7.93 11.78 -7.21
CA VAL A 80 -8.98 12.78 -7.41
C VAL A 80 -8.43 14.15 -7.02
N SER A 81 -8.35 15.07 -7.98
CA SER A 81 -8.04 16.47 -7.71
C SER A 81 -9.32 17.23 -7.39
N LEU A 82 -9.45 17.74 -6.17
CA LEU A 82 -10.60 18.51 -5.71
C LEU A 82 -10.34 20.03 -5.81
N GLY A 83 -9.42 20.44 -6.68
CA GLY A 83 -9.03 21.83 -6.87
C GLY A 83 -8.51 22.45 -5.57
N ASN A 84 -9.19 23.50 -5.11
CA ASN A 84 -8.80 24.25 -3.90
C ASN A 84 -8.93 23.44 -2.60
N PHE A 85 -9.71 22.35 -2.58
CA PHE A 85 -9.82 21.48 -1.41
C PHE A 85 -8.67 20.47 -1.28
N GLY A 86 -7.80 20.38 -2.29
CA GLY A 86 -6.63 19.53 -2.29
C GLY A 86 -6.75 18.29 -3.17
N ASN A 87 -5.95 17.28 -2.88
CA ASN A 87 -5.87 16.02 -3.60
C ASN A 87 -6.28 14.86 -2.71
N PHE A 88 -7.21 14.04 -3.17
CA PHE A 88 -7.59 12.79 -2.54
C PHE A 88 -7.05 11.60 -3.32
N ARG A 89 -6.54 10.60 -2.61
CA ARG A 89 -6.02 9.35 -3.19
C ARG A 89 -6.54 8.17 -2.39
N TYR A 90 -6.91 7.12 -3.09
CA TYR A 90 -7.20 5.84 -2.45
C TYR A 90 -6.66 4.67 -3.25
N ASN A 91 -6.32 3.60 -2.53
CA ASN A 91 -5.90 2.32 -3.06
C ASN A 91 -6.49 1.21 -2.20
N VAL A 92 -7.33 0.36 -2.78
CA VAL A 92 -7.96 -0.77 -2.12
C VAL A 92 -7.51 -2.04 -2.83
N ARG A 93 -6.86 -2.95 -2.10
CA ARG A 93 -6.33 -4.20 -2.63
C ARG A 93 -6.97 -5.36 -1.88
N SER A 94 -7.40 -6.38 -2.60
CA SER A 94 -7.91 -7.62 -2.02
C SER A 94 -7.25 -8.82 -2.68
N GLY A 95 -7.13 -9.91 -1.94
CA GLY A 95 -6.57 -11.17 -2.42
C GLY A 95 -7.27 -12.35 -1.78
N ILE A 96 -7.39 -13.45 -2.50
CA ILE A 96 -7.94 -14.69 -1.99
C ILE A 96 -7.25 -15.88 -2.65
N PHE A 97 -6.80 -16.81 -1.82
CA PHE A 97 -6.38 -18.13 -2.27
C PHE A 97 -7.62 -19.01 -2.39
N LEU A 98 -7.80 -19.69 -3.54
CA LEU A 98 -8.99 -20.53 -3.77
C LEU A 98 -9.06 -21.73 -2.82
N GLN A 99 -7.91 -22.21 -2.38
CA GLN A 99 -7.76 -23.29 -1.41
C GLN A 99 -6.67 -22.89 -0.41
N GLN A 100 -6.97 -23.06 0.87
CA GLN A 100 -5.98 -22.89 1.92
C GLN A 100 -5.12 -24.15 1.98
N LYS A 101 -3.88 -24.04 1.51
CA LYS A 101 -2.88 -25.11 1.53
C LYS A 101 -1.64 -24.68 2.29
N ASP A 102 -0.86 -25.64 2.76
CA ASP A 102 0.40 -25.38 3.44
C ASP A 102 1.51 -25.03 2.42
N ILE A 103 1.36 -23.85 1.82
CA ILE A 103 2.35 -23.31 0.89
C ILE A 103 3.54 -22.73 1.65
N PRO A 104 4.71 -22.60 1.00
CA PRO A 104 5.88 -22.00 1.62
C PRO A 104 5.59 -20.55 2.04
N PHE A 105 6.16 -20.13 3.17
CA PHE A 105 5.91 -18.80 3.73
C PHE A 105 6.20 -17.64 2.75
N MET A 106 7.20 -17.79 1.88
CA MET A 106 7.54 -16.79 0.86
C MET A 106 6.44 -16.55 -0.18
N ASP A 107 5.52 -17.50 -0.37
CA ASP A 107 4.43 -17.40 -1.34
C ASP A 107 3.16 -16.77 -0.76
N TYR A 108 3.18 -16.47 0.55
CA TYR A 108 2.07 -15.81 1.22
C TYR A 108 1.88 -14.40 0.65
N LEU A 109 0.65 -13.88 0.77
CA LEU A 109 0.42 -12.46 0.61
C LEU A 109 0.97 -11.72 1.81
N HIS A 110 1.96 -10.85 1.58
CA HIS A 110 2.57 -10.02 2.61
C HIS A 110 2.01 -8.60 2.56
N ALA A 111 1.50 -8.11 3.69
CA ALA A 111 1.23 -6.69 3.87
C ALA A 111 2.55 -5.93 4.02
N ASN A 112 2.69 -4.79 3.35
CA ASN A 112 3.89 -3.98 3.43
C ASN A 112 3.90 -3.21 4.76
N GLY A 113 4.58 -3.77 5.76
CA GLY A 113 4.85 -3.11 7.03
C GLY A 113 6.01 -2.12 6.97
N ASN A 114 6.26 -1.45 8.09
CA ASN A 114 7.37 -0.56 8.30
C ASN A 114 7.77 -0.54 9.78
N GLN A 115 9.04 -0.81 10.06
CA GLN A 115 9.60 -0.81 11.42
C GLN A 115 10.67 0.27 11.61
N VAL A 116 10.93 1.08 10.59
CA VAL A 116 11.84 2.22 10.68
C VAL A 116 11.07 3.53 10.80
N LYS A 117 11.69 4.56 11.35
CA LYS A 117 11.07 5.90 11.49
C LYS A 117 10.98 6.67 10.16
N LEU A 118 11.48 6.10 9.07
CA LEU A 118 11.35 6.69 7.75
C LEU A 118 10.01 6.29 7.14
N ALA A 119 9.35 7.25 6.49
CA ALA A 119 8.11 6.97 5.81
C ALA A 119 8.37 6.06 4.59
N PRO A 120 7.51 5.05 4.33
CA PRO A 120 7.66 4.17 3.18
C PRO A 120 7.70 4.96 1.85
N SER A 121 8.48 4.47 0.90
CA SER A 121 8.58 5.06 -0.45
C SER A 121 7.20 5.14 -1.13
N ASN A 122 6.37 4.11 -0.99
CA ASN A 122 4.98 4.11 -1.46
C ASN A 122 3.98 4.04 -0.29
N LYS A 123 3.56 5.21 0.19
CA LYS A 123 2.59 5.34 1.30
C LYS A 123 1.19 4.77 0.98
N MET A 124 0.82 4.66 -0.29
CA MET A 124 -0.49 4.17 -0.74
C MET A 124 -0.60 2.65 -0.82
N THR A 125 0.48 1.92 -0.54
CA THR A 125 0.52 0.45 -0.55
C THR A 125 1.22 -0.13 0.68
N SER A 126 1.54 0.72 1.66
CA SER A 126 2.32 0.36 2.84
C SER A 126 1.75 0.98 4.10
N PHE A 127 1.92 0.29 5.20
CA PHE A 127 1.58 0.72 6.56
C PHE A 127 2.80 1.36 7.22
N GLY A 128 2.54 2.33 8.07
CA GLY A 128 3.56 3.14 8.72
C GLY A 128 4.12 2.51 9.99
N LEU A 129 3.27 1.79 10.74
CA LEU A 129 3.60 1.20 12.04
C LEU A 129 3.34 -0.31 12.10
N LEU A 130 3.01 -0.95 10.98
CA LEU A 130 2.76 -2.38 10.94
C LEU A 130 4.09 -3.13 10.94
N ASN A 131 4.23 -4.15 11.79
CA ASN A 131 5.44 -4.98 11.81
C ASN A 131 5.58 -5.76 10.50
N TYR A 132 6.83 -5.97 10.07
CA TYR A 132 7.11 -6.82 8.91
C TYR A 132 6.51 -8.20 9.13
N TYR A 133 5.93 -8.75 8.07
CA TYR A 133 5.39 -10.11 8.03
C TYR A 133 4.22 -10.43 8.99
N GLN A 134 3.84 -9.52 9.88
CA GLN A 134 2.77 -9.74 10.88
C GLN A 134 1.43 -10.12 10.23
N PHE A 135 1.17 -9.60 9.04
CA PHE A 135 -0.03 -9.89 8.25
C PHE A 135 0.24 -10.69 6.97
N SER A 136 1.25 -11.57 7.02
CA SER A 136 1.42 -12.60 6.00
C SER A 136 0.27 -13.61 6.08
N THR A 137 -0.30 -14.00 4.94
CA THR A 137 -1.42 -14.95 4.87
C THR A 137 -1.46 -15.73 3.55
N ASN A 138 -1.91 -16.98 3.62
CA ASN A 138 -2.26 -17.86 2.50
C ASN A 138 -3.79 -18.05 2.36
N ASP A 139 -4.58 -17.16 2.96
CA ASP A 139 -6.05 -17.14 2.89
C ASP A 139 -6.52 -15.80 2.27
N LYS A 140 -7.76 -15.39 2.52
CA LYS A 140 -8.30 -14.10 2.12
C LYS A 140 -7.67 -12.91 2.85
N TYR A 141 -7.59 -11.81 2.13
CA TYR A 141 -6.92 -10.59 2.54
C TYR A 141 -7.58 -9.38 1.87
N ALA A 142 -7.68 -8.26 2.60
CA ALA A 142 -8.06 -6.98 2.04
C ALA A 142 -7.37 -5.83 2.79
N GLU A 143 -6.82 -4.87 2.05
CA GLU A 143 -6.28 -3.63 2.57
C GLU A 143 -6.90 -2.43 1.86
N ALA A 144 -6.97 -1.31 2.57
CA ALA A 144 -7.38 -0.03 2.04
C ALA A 144 -6.44 1.06 2.55
N HIS A 145 -6.03 1.95 1.66
CA HIS A 145 -5.17 3.10 1.93
C HIS A 145 -5.86 4.34 1.39
N LEU A 146 -6.06 5.33 2.26
CA LEU A 146 -6.71 6.59 1.96
C LEU A 146 -5.77 7.71 2.37
N GLU A 147 -5.59 8.71 1.52
CA GLU A 147 -4.84 9.91 1.84
C GLU A 147 -5.51 11.14 1.22
N HIS A 148 -5.67 12.19 2.02
CA HIS A 148 -6.10 13.50 1.57
C HIS A 148 -5.05 14.54 1.89
N ASN A 149 -4.47 15.16 0.87
CA ASN A 149 -3.57 16.29 1.01
C ASN A 149 -4.36 17.58 0.75
N PHE A 150 -4.52 18.40 1.78
CA PHE A 150 -5.32 19.63 1.71
C PHE A 150 -4.66 20.77 0.91
N LYS A 151 -3.40 20.62 0.45
CA LYS A 151 -2.66 21.64 -0.34
C LYS A 151 -2.71 23.06 0.24
N GLY A 152 -2.75 23.17 1.57
CA GLY A 152 -2.83 24.45 2.27
C GLY A 152 -4.25 25.02 2.47
N PHE A 153 -5.32 24.35 2.01
CA PHE A 153 -6.71 24.81 2.21
C PHE A 153 -7.06 25.09 3.67
N LEU A 154 -6.57 24.26 4.58
CA LEU A 154 -6.81 24.39 6.02
C LEU A 154 -5.80 25.35 6.67
N LEU A 155 -4.51 25.04 6.56
CA LEU A 155 -3.44 25.79 7.24
C LEU A 155 -3.22 27.20 6.67
N GLY A 156 -3.55 27.42 5.39
CA GLY A 156 -3.46 28.72 4.74
C GLY A 156 -4.48 29.75 5.21
N LYS A 157 -5.52 29.32 5.94
CA LYS A 157 -6.53 30.22 6.54
C LYS A 157 -6.12 30.74 7.91
N ILE A 158 -5.12 30.14 8.55
CA ILE A 158 -4.69 30.52 9.89
C ILE A 158 -3.61 31.62 9.75
N PRO A 159 -3.83 32.84 10.28
CA PRO A 159 -2.83 33.89 10.27
C PRO A 159 -1.51 33.42 10.86
N LEU A 160 -0.38 33.93 10.35
CA LEU A 160 1.00 33.54 10.70
C LEU A 160 1.41 32.15 10.18
N ILE A 161 0.56 31.12 10.29
CA ILE A 161 0.83 29.77 9.75
C ILE A 161 0.79 29.78 8.22
N ASN A 162 -0.08 30.59 7.63
CA ASN A 162 -0.19 30.74 6.18
C ASN A 162 1.14 31.15 5.50
N LYS A 163 2.00 31.90 6.20
CA LYS A 163 3.35 32.28 5.72
C LYS A 163 4.28 31.08 5.57
N LEU A 164 4.06 30.03 6.36
CA LEU A 164 4.86 28.81 6.32
C LEU A 164 4.49 27.94 5.12
N ASN A 165 3.31 28.12 4.52
CA ASN A 165 2.79 27.39 3.36
C ASN A 165 2.78 25.85 3.54
N PHE A 166 2.58 25.36 4.76
CA PHE A 166 2.51 23.92 5.02
C PHE A 166 1.22 23.30 4.50
N HIS A 167 1.31 22.04 4.09
CA HIS A 167 0.16 21.26 3.66
C HIS A 167 -0.21 20.25 4.73
N LEU A 168 -1.43 20.35 5.26
CA LEU A 168 -1.96 19.29 6.11
C LEU A 168 -2.26 18.07 5.24
N VAL A 169 -1.89 16.88 5.72
CA VAL A 169 -2.21 15.61 5.10
C VAL A 169 -2.88 14.71 6.13
N ALA A 170 -4.05 14.20 5.80
CA ALA A 170 -4.75 13.19 6.61
C ALA A 170 -4.69 11.85 5.89
N GLY A 171 -4.49 10.77 6.63
CA GLY A 171 -4.44 9.42 6.10
C GLY A 171 -5.20 8.44 6.98
N ALA A 172 -5.78 7.43 6.35
CA ALA A 172 -6.42 6.31 7.02
C ALA A 172 -6.10 5.03 6.25
N LYS A 173 -5.76 3.96 6.97
CA LYS A 173 -5.47 2.67 6.38
C LYS A 173 -6.11 1.57 7.21
N GLY A 174 -6.55 0.52 6.54
CA GLY A 174 -7.20 -0.64 7.14
C GLY A 174 -6.72 -1.92 6.50
N LEU A 175 -6.69 -2.98 7.29
CA LEU A 175 -6.19 -4.28 6.88
C LEU A 175 -6.97 -5.40 7.56
N PHE A 176 -7.43 -6.34 6.74
CA PHE A 176 -8.24 -7.47 7.10
C PHE A 176 -7.61 -8.74 6.50
N SER A 177 -7.55 -9.81 7.28
CA SER A 177 -7.05 -11.10 6.80
C SER A 177 -7.81 -12.23 7.50
N GLY A 178 -8.01 -13.35 6.81
CA GLY A 178 -8.62 -14.55 7.39
C GLY A 178 -7.90 -14.98 8.66
N GLY A 179 -8.67 -15.30 9.70
CA GLY A 179 -8.15 -15.74 10.99
C GLY A 179 -7.46 -14.67 11.85
N LYS A 180 -7.33 -13.42 11.37
CA LYS A 180 -6.72 -12.31 12.12
C LYS A 180 -7.74 -11.20 12.39
N LYS A 181 -7.61 -10.56 13.56
CA LYS A 181 -8.37 -9.34 13.85
C LYS A 181 -7.93 -8.20 12.93
N PRO A 182 -8.82 -7.25 12.62
CA PRO A 182 -8.48 -6.14 11.75
C PRO A 182 -7.40 -5.25 12.36
N TYR A 183 -6.55 -4.72 11.49
CA TYR A 183 -5.58 -3.68 11.80
C TYR A 183 -6.03 -2.37 11.15
N SER A 184 -5.87 -1.25 11.86
CA SER A 184 -6.08 0.07 11.29
C SER A 184 -5.00 1.04 11.74
N GLU A 185 -4.66 1.99 10.89
CA GLU A 185 -3.85 3.15 11.26
C GLU A 185 -4.43 4.43 10.67
N TYR A 186 -4.32 5.52 11.42
CA TYR A 186 -4.64 6.86 10.94
C TYR A 186 -3.42 7.75 11.15
N SER A 187 -3.26 8.71 10.24
CA SER A 187 -2.11 9.60 10.24
C SER A 187 -2.54 11.04 10.03
N ILE A 188 -1.89 11.95 10.75
CA ILE A 188 -1.96 13.39 10.50
C ILE A 188 -0.54 13.86 10.25
N GLY A 189 -0.31 14.50 9.13
CA GLY A 189 1.01 14.93 8.71
C GLY A 189 1.07 16.36 8.21
N LEU A 190 2.28 16.89 8.24
CA LEU A 190 2.66 18.17 7.67
C LEU A 190 3.63 17.90 6.51
N ASP A 191 3.22 18.34 5.33
CA ASP A 191 3.96 18.24 4.08
C ASP A 191 4.35 19.65 3.60
N ASN A 192 5.19 19.71 2.57
CA ASN A 192 5.77 20.93 2.02
C ASN A 192 6.65 21.65 3.06
N ILE A 193 7.34 20.92 3.95
CA ILE A 193 8.23 21.51 4.95
C ILE A 193 9.57 21.84 4.29
N GLY A 194 10.07 23.06 4.54
CA GLY A 194 11.39 23.52 4.10
C GLY A 194 11.42 25.00 3.73
N PHE A 195 12.49 25.45 3.08
CA PHE A 195 12.78 26.87 2.84
C PHE A 195 12.86 27.21 1.34
N GLY A 196 12.13 28.24 0.92
CA GLY A 196 12.12 28.71 -0.48
C GLY A 196 11.66 27.62 -1.45
N LYS A 197 12.54 27.22 -2.37
CA LYS A 197 12.29 26.14 -3.35
C LYS A 197 12.54 24.73 -2.80
N TRP A 198 13.19 24.62 -1.64
CA TRP A 198 13.61 23.36 -1.03
C TRP A 198 12.56 22.89 -0.02
N ARG A 199 11.40 22.44 -0.51
CA ARG A 199 10.23 22.09 0.32
C ARG A 199 9.77 20.67 0.05
N PHE A 200 10.60 19.74 0.45
CA PHE A 200 10.45 18.31 0.16
C PHE A 200 10.33 17.48 1.44
N LEU A 201 10.34 18.07 2.64
CA LEU A 201 10.24 17.32 3.88
C LEU A 201 8.78 17.12 4.28
N ARG A 202 8.49 15.95 4.84
CA ARG A 202 7.20 15.59 5.40
C ARG A 202 7.37 14.88 6.74
N VAL A 203 6.52 15.22 7.70
CA VAL A 203 6.43 14.54 9.00
C VAL A 203 5.00 14.08 9.20
N ASP A 204 4.80 12.79 9.42
CA ASP A 204 3.50 12.18 9.71
C ASP A 204 3.49 11.66 11.15
N TYR A 205 2.51 12.05 11.94
CA TYR A 205 2.18 11.37 13.19
C TYR A 205 1.16 10.28 12.90
N VAL A 206 1.50 9.03 13.23
CA VAL A 206 0.68 7.85 12.94
C VAL A 206 0.24 7.22 14.25
N ARG A 207 -1.01 6.79 14.30
CA ARG A 207 -1.54 5.93 15.36
C ARG A 207 -2.15 4.69 14.75
N SER A 208 -1.80 3.54 15.29
CA SER A 208 -2.32 2.24 14.89
C SER A 208 -3.12 1.59 16.00
N ASN A 209 -4.04 0.71 15.63
CA ASN A 209 -4.77 -0.16 16.52
C ASN A 209 -4.77 -1.56 15.94
N PHE A 210 -4.29 -2.51 16.75
CA PHE A 210 -4.35 -3.93 16.45
C PHE A 210 -4.76 -4.69 17.69
N ASN A 211 -5.93 -5.33 17.64
CA ASN A 211 -6.44 -6.14 18.76
C ASN A 211 -6.49 -5.38 20.11
N GLY A 212 -6.77 -4.07 20.10
CA GLY A 212 -6.79 -3.24 21.30
C GLY A 212 -5.41 -2.70 21.72
N THR A 213 -4.33 -3.26 21.18
CA THR A 213 -2.99 -2.70 21.31
C THR A 213 -2.86 -1.48 20.42
N LYS A 214 -2.59 -0.33 21.03
CA LYS A 214 -2.38 0.93 20.33
C LYS A 214 -0.89 1.14 20.08
N GLY A 215 -0.54 1.51 18.86
CA GLY A 215 0.81 1.97 18.51
C GLY A 215 0.76 3.45 18.13
N GLU A 216 1.85 4.16 18.37
CA GLU A 216 2.01 5.53 17.90
C GLU A 216 3.46 5.81 17.52
N GLY A 217 3.66 6.72 16.56
CA GLY A 217 5.00 7.05 16.12
C GLY A 217 5.02 8.18 15.09
N PHE A 218 6.19 8.79 14.96
CA PHE A 218 6.48 9.76 13.91
C PHE A 218 7.19 9.08 12.74
N LEU A 219 6.77 9.42 11.53
CA LEU A 219 7.42 9.04 10.29
C LEU A 219 7.96 10.27 9.57
N PHE A 220 9.20 10.17 9.13
CA PHE A 220 9.91 11.21 8.39
C PHE A 220 10.03 10.80 6.94
N GLY A 221 9.50 11.61 6.03
CA GLY A 221 9.47 11.32 4.61
C GLY A 221 10.01 12.46 3.77
N VAL A 222 10.32 12.11 2.52
CA VAL A 222 10.62 13.08 1.46
C VAL A 222 9.49 13.04 0.44
N THR A 223 9.04 14.22 -0.01
CA THR A 223 8.06 14.44 -1.06
C THR A 223 8.75 15.07 -2.26
N PHE A 224 8.59 14.45 -3.43
CA PHE A 224 9.12 14.89 -4.72
C PHE A 224 7.97 15.22 -5.67
#